data_AF-A0A7S2GI67-F1
#
_entry.id   AF-A0A7S2GI67-F1
#
_cell.length_a   1.000
_cell.length_b   1.000
_cell.length_c   1.000
_cell.angle_alpha   90.00
_cell.angle_beta   90.00
_cell.angle_gamma   90.00
#
_symmetry.space_group_name_H-M   'P 1'
#
loop_
_entity.id
_entity.type
_entity.pdbx_description
1 polymer ?
#
loop_
_entity_poly.entity_id
_entity_poly.type
_entity_poly.pdbx_seq_one_letter_code
_entity_poly.pdbx_strand_id
1 'polypeptide(L)'
;FVKRSIARFEIACTFVVIVPVAFYAALRNTSSTLSKAALFIFLHGCLQPNYPDTMFHWMRKAKHGPHFNVVTLGWTECFGSAGLMAGVFIYTKFLTKHTYRFIFTIAILATVIPSIFDLALVKRWNLVLHIPDIAMAIGDESFQNCVIRLFRMPVAVLAMKACPKGTE
;
A
#
# COMPACT_ATOMS: atom_id res chain seq x y z
N PHE A 1 8.54 25.94 9.45
CA PHE A 1 8.41 24.57 8.90
C PHE A 1 8.26 23.51 9.99
N VAL A 2 9.15 23.45 10.98
CA VAL A 2 9.15 22.43 12.06
C VAL A 2 7.83 22.39 12.87
N LYS A 3 7.33 23.53 13.38
CA LYS A 3 6.02 23.58 14.09
C LYS A 3 4.82 23.12 13.26
N ARG A 4 4.82 23.38 11.94
CA ARG A 4 3.73 22.99 11.02
C ARG A 4 3.78 21.50 10.65
N SER A 5 4.97 20.90 10.69
CA SER A 5 5.17 19.46 10.51
C SER A 5 4.81 18.66 11.76
N ILE A 6 5.14 19.19 12.95
CA ILE A 6 4.79 18.57 14.23
C ILE A 6 3.26 18.56 14.44
N ALA A 7 2.58 19.67 14.13
CA ALA A 7 1.12 19.72 14.21
C ALA A 7 0.45 18.73 13.24
N ARG A 8 0.99 18.54 12.02
CA ARG A 8 0.47 17.54 11.07
C ARG A 8 0.71 16.10 11.53
N PHE A 9 1.83 15.84 12.20
CA PHE A 9 2.16 14.53 12.77
C PHE A 9 1.28 14.21 13.98
N GLU A 10 1.09 15.16 14.90
CA GLU A 10 0.17 15.05 16.04
C GLU A 10 -1.27 14.77 15.60
N ILE A 11 -1.78 15.52 14.60
CA ILE A 11 -3.11 15.32 14.03
C ILE A 11 -3.21 13.94 13.35
N ALA A 12 -2.18 13.51 12.62
CA ALA A 12 -2.15 12.19 12.01
C ALA A 12 -2.18 11.07 13.07
N CYS A 13 -1.41 11.21 14.15
CA CYS A 13 -1.40 10.26 15.26
C CYS A 13 -2.74 10.21 16.00
N THR A 14 -3.40 11.35 16.23
CA THR A 14 -4.74 11.36 16.84
C THR A 14 -5.78 10.70 15.95
N PHE A 15 -5.76 10.95 14.64
CA PHE A 15 -6.65 10.26 13.69
C PHE A 15 -6.40 8.75 13.64
N VAL A 16 -5.13 8.32 13.68
CA VAL A 16 -4.74 6.90 13.68
C VAL A 16 -5.20 6.17 14.93
N VAL A 17 -5.42 6.85 16.06
CA VAL A 17 -5.91 6.19 17.30
C VAL A 17 -7.43 6.31 17.43
N ILE A 18 -8.01 7.47 17.13
CA ILE A 18 -9.44 7.73 17.33
C ILE A 18 -10.30 6.96 16.32
N VAL A 19 -9.90 6.94 15.04
CA VAL A 19 -10.66 6.28 13.98
C VAL A 19 -10.78 4.76 14.19
N PRO A 20 -9.71 3.98 14.51
CA PRO A 20 -9.86 2.55 14.78
C PRO A 20 -10.67 2.26 16.03
N VAL A 21 -10.53 3.07 17.08
CA VAL A 21 -11.30 2.88 18.33
C VAL A 21 -12.79 3.15 18.09
N ALA A 22 -13.13 4.20 17.36
CA ALA A 22 -14.51 4.49 16.95
C ALA A 22 -15.06 3.40 16.01
N PHE A 23 -14.24 2.92 15.07
CA PHE A 23 -14.61 1.86 14.15
C PHE A 23 -14.82 0.52 14.86
N TYR A 24 -13.99 0.19 15.86
CA TYR A 24 -14.17 -0.97 16.72
C TYR A 24 -15.43 -0.86 17.58
N ALA A 25 -15.70 0.31 18.16
CA ALA A 25 -16.90 0.57 18.94
C ALA A 25 -18.18 0.44 18.09
N ALA A 26 -18.15 0.92 16.83
CA ALA A 26 -19.25 0.76 15.89
C ALA A 26 -19.48 -0.71 15.47
N LEU A 27 -18.40 -1.47 15.30
CA LEU A 27 -18.45 -2.89 14.90
C LEU A 27 -18.66 -3.86 16.09
N ARG A 28 -18.67 -3.39 17.34
CA ARG A 28 -18.90 -4.19 18.54
C ARG A 28 -20.25 -4.92 18.52
N ASN A 29 -21.25 -4.34 17.86
CA ASN A 29 -22.59 -4.93 17.76
C ASN A 29 -22.70 -6.01 16.65
N THR A 30 -21.68 -6.20 15.82
CA THR A 30 -21.62 -7.20 14.76
C THR A 30 -20.75 -8.39 15.18
N SER A 31 -20.98 -9.57 14.58
CA SER A 31 -20.18 -10.81 14.71
C SER A 31 -18.71 -10.57 15.05
N SER A 32 -18.24 -11.15 16.17
CA SER A 32 -16.88 -10.95 16.71
C SER A 32 -15.74 -11.32 15.75
N THR A 33 -15.99 -12.17 14.75
CA THR A 33 -14.99 -12.57 13.75
C THR A 33 -14.77 -11.46 12.70
N LEU A 34 -15.84 -10.75 12.32
CA LEU A 34 -15.77 -9.69 11.32
C LEU A 34 -15.08 -8.43 11.88
N SER A 35 -15.45 -8.05 13.11
CA SER A 35 -14.85 -6.89 13.78
C SER A 35 -13.32 -7.02 13.89
N LYS A 36 -12.81 -8.22 14.20
CA LYS A 36 -11.37 -8.50 14.24
C LYS A 36 -10.70 -8.39 12.86
N ALA A 37 -11.33 -8.90 11.80
CA ALA A 37 -10.79 -8.80 10.45
C ALA A 37 -10.77 -7.34 9.94
N ALA A 38 -11.85 -6.60 10.22
CA ALA A 38 -11.98 -5.19 9.86
C ALA A 38 -10.96 -4.31 10.61
N LEU A 39 -10.78 -4.56 11.92
CA LEU A 39 -9.71 -3.95 12.72
C LEU A 39 -8.33 -4.21 12.13
N PHE A 40 -8.05 -5.45 11.75
CA PHE A 40 -6.76 -5.83 11.18
C PHE A 40 -6.48 -5.10 9.85
N ILE A 41 -7.48 -5.00 8.97
CA ILE A 41 -7.36 -4.27 7.70
C ILE A 41 -7.12 -2.78 7.95
N PHE A 42 -7.86 -2.20 8.90
CA PHE A 42 -7.71 -0.82 9.28
C PHE A 42 -6.31 -0.54 9.84
N LEU A 43 -5.85 -1.38 10.78
CA LEU A 43 -4.52 -1.27 11.38
C LEU A 43 -3.41 -1.39 10.33
N HIS A 44 -3.57 -2.30 9.37
CA HIS A 44 -2.64 -2.42 8.25
C HIS A 44 -2.58 -1.12 7.42
N GLY A 45 -3.74 -0.52 7.11
CA GLY A 45 -3.81 0.75 6.39
C GLY A 45 -3.17 1.92 7.15
N CYS A 46 -3.22 1.92 8.47
CA CYS A 46 -2.52 2.91 9.30
C CYS A 46 -1.01 2.67 9.39
N LEU A 47 -0.57 1.41 9.34
CA LEU A 47 0.84 1.05 9.49
C LEU A 47 1.64 1.35 8.21
N GLN A 48 0.99 1.39 7.04
CA GLN A 48 1.64 1.65 5.77
C GLN A 48 1.69 3.17 5.48
N PRO A 49 2.84 3.83 5.65
CA PRO A 49 3.00 5.23 5.24
C PRO A 49 2.86 5.34 3.73
N ASN A 50 1.86 6.09 3.24
CA ASN A 50 1.67 6.37 1.83
C ASN A 50 1.72 7.89 1.61
N TYR A 51 2.72 8.36 0.87
CA TYR A 51 2.96 9.79 0.63
C TYR A 51 3.24 10.07 -0.86
N PRO A 52 2.25 9.87 -1.75
CA PRO A 52 2.47 9.91 -3.19
C PRO A 52 2.91 11.30 -3.66
N ASP A 53 2.32 12.37 -3.12
CA ASP A 53 2.69 13.75 -3.45
C ASP A 53 4.13 14.10 -3.05
N THR A 54 4.60 13.54 -1.93
CA THR A 54 5.95 13.80 -1.43
C THR A 54 6.98 13.08 -2.29
N MET A 55 6.69 11.84 -2.68
CA MET A 55 7.54 11.07 -3.59
C MET A 55 7.58 11.72 -4.99
N PHE A 56 6.43 12.15 -5.50
CA PHE A 56 6.36 12.89 -6.77
C PHE A 56 7.16 14.20 -6.72
N HIS A 57 7.06 14.94 -5.61
CA HIS A 57 7.88 16.14 -5.41
C HIS A 57 9.37 15.82 -5.35
N TRP A 58 9.76 14.75 -4.67
CA TRP A 58 11.15 14.30 -4.57
C TRP A 58 11.73 13.90 -5.94
N MET A 59 10.99 13.09 -6.70
CA MET A 59 11.40 12.63 -8.03
C MET A 59 11.60 13.79 -9.03
N ARG A 60 10.81 14.87 -8.90
CA ARG A 60 10.82 15.99 -9.85
C ARG A 60 11.66 17.20 -9.43
N LYS A 61 11.57 17.62 -8.17
CA LYS A 61 12.04 18.95 -7.73
C LYS A 61 13.11 18.91 -6.65
N ALA A 62 13.42 17.77 -6.04
CA ALA A 62 14.43 17.72 -5.00
C ALA A 62 15.84 17.94 -5.58
N LYS A 63 16.67 18.73 -4.88
CA LYS A 63 18.06 19.03 -5.31
C LYS A 63 18.93 17.78 -5.47
N HIS A 64 18.62 16.72 -4.73
CA HIS A 64 19.23 15.40 -4.80
C HIS A 64 18.28 14.34 -5.39
N GLY A 65 17.33 14.73 -6.25
CA GLY A 65 16.42 13.83 -6.96
C GLY A 65 16.89 13.54 -8.39
N PRO A 66 16.36 12.48 -9.04
CA PRO A 66 16.69 12.12 -10.43
C PRO A 66 16.12 13.09 -11.49
N HIS A 67 15.33 14.09 -11.09
CA HIS A 67 14.77 15.16 -11.95
C HIS A 67 14.02 14.60 -13.17
N PHE A 68 13.12 13.66 -12.92
CA PHE A 68 12.35 13.04 -14.00
C PHE A 68 11.40 14.01 -14.69
N ASN A 69 11.24 13.81 -16.00
CA ASN A 69 10.22 14.48 -16.79
C ASN A 69 8.84 13.87 -16.47
N VAL A 70 7.77 14.64 -16.67
CA VAL A 70 6.39 14.16 -16.51
C VAL A 70 6.08 13.00 -17.45
N VAL A 71 6.68 12.99 -18.65
CA VAL A 71 6.49 11.90 -19.63
C VAL A 71 7.07 10.60 -19.09
N THR A 72 8.26 10.64 -18.48
CA THR A 72 8.91 9.45 -17.90
C THR A 72 8.14 8.89 -16.70
N LEU A 73 7.50 9.75 -15.90
CA LEU A 73 6.60 9.32 -14.83
C LEU A 73 5.29 8.73 -15.39
N GLY A 74 4.80 9.22 -16.53
CA GLY A 74 3.69 8.58 -17.24
C GLY A 74 4.03 7.15 -17.68
N TRP A 75 5.25 6.92 -18.18
CA TRP A 75 5.70 5.57 -18.52
C TRP A 75 5.79 4.65 -17.30
N THR A 76 6.28 5.13 -16.14
CA THR A 76 6.33 4.31 -14.91
C THR A 76 4.94 3.86 -14.47
N GLU A 77 3.93 4.74 -14.56
CA GLU A 77 2.52 4.42 -14.27
C GLU A 77 1.94 3.37 -15.24
N CYS A 78 2.30 3.45 -16.53
CA CYS A 78 1.89 2.44 -17.51
C CYS A 78 2.45 1.05 -17.14
N PHE A 79 3.71 0.97 -16.72
CA PHE A 79 4.29 -0.29 -16.22
C PHE A 79 3.71 -0.70 -14.86
N GLY A 80 3.40 0.25 -13.98
CA GLY A 80 2.67 0.05 -12.74
C GLY A 80 1.34 -0.69 -12.98
N SER A 81 0.62 -0.30 -14.03
CA SER A 81 -0.63 -0.95 -14.45
C SER A 81 -0.43 -2.40 -14.90
N ALA A 82 0.70 -2.73 -15.53
CA ALA A 82 1.06 -4.12 -15.81
C ALA A 82 1.31 -4.90 -14.49
N GLY A 83 1.90 -4.24 -13.49
CA GLY A 83 2.02 -4.76 -12.13
C GLY A 83 0.66 -5.09 -11.48
N LEU A 84 -0.35 -4.24 -11.66
CA LEU A 84 -1.73 -4.53 -11.21
C LEU A 84 -2.27 -5.82 -11.84
N MET A 85 -2.11 -5.96 -13.16
CA MET A 85 -2.57 -7.15 -13.89
C MET A 85 -1.86 -8.41 -13.37
N ALA A 86 -0.55 -8.34 -13.16
CA ALA A 86 0.22 -9.44 -12.58
C ALA A 86 -0.29 -9.81 -11.18
N GLY A 87 -0.56 -8.83 -10.33
CA GLY A 87 -1.11 -9.06 -8.99
C GLY A 87 -2.48 -9.76 -9.01
N VAL A 88 -3.38 -9.37 -9.93
CA VAL A 88 -4.66 -10.09 -10.13
C VAL A 88 -4.42 -11.51 -10.59
N PHE A 89 -3.54 -11.72 -11.57
CA PHE A 89 -3.27 -13.05 -12.11
C PHE A 89 -2.71 -13.99 -11.03
N ILE A 90 -1.76 -13.51 -10.22
CA ILE A 90 -1.19 -14.25 -9.10
C ILE A 90 -2.29 -14.59 -8.09
N TYR A 91 -3.14 -13.64 -7.71
CA TYR A 91 -4.25 -13.85 -6.79
C TYR A 91 -5.19 -14.96 -7.27
N THR A 92 -5.72 -14.81 -8.48
CA THR A 92 -6.73 -15.71 -9.03
C THR A 92 -6.19 -17.13 -9.21
N LYS A 93 -4.94 -17.27 -9.66
CA LYS A 93 -4.33 -18.57 -9.98
C LYS A 93 -3.80 -19.32 -8.75
N PHE A 94 -3.13 -18.62 -7.83
CA PHE A 94 -2.45 -19.24 -6.70
C PHE A 94 -3.19 -19.04 -5.38
N LEU A 95 -3.59 -17.81 -5.05
CA LEU A 95 -4.14 -17.50 -3.72
C LEU A 95 -5.57 -18.01 -3.51
N THR A 96 -6.36 -18.20 -4.57
CA THR A 96 -7.72 -18.79 -4.46
C THR A 96 -7.73 -20.21 -3.86
N LYS A 97 -6.62 -20.95 -3.95
CA LYS A 97 -6.52 -22.33 -3.45
C LYS A 97 -6.15 -22.44 -1.98
N HIS A 98 -5.73 -21.33 -1.34
CA HIS A 98 -5.20 -21.33 0.02
C HIS A 98 -6.16 -20.70 1.03
N THR A 99 -5.93 -20.96 2.33
CA THR A 99 -6.71 -20.38 3.42
C THR A 99 -6.49 -18.87 3.53
N TYR A 100 -7.54 -18.10 3.86
CA TYR A 100 -7.46 -16.65 4.07
C TYR A 100 -6.31 -16.18 4.96
N ARG A 101 -6.01 -16.90 6.05
CA ARG A 101 -4.90 -16.55 6.96
C ARG A 101 -3.54 -16.55 6.27
N PHE A 102 -3.30 -17.52 5.39
CA PHE A 102 -2.06 -17.62 4.62
C PHE A 102 -1.97 -16.47 3.61
N ILE A 103 -3.08 -16.15 2.94
CA ILE A 103 -3.19 -15.04 1.99
C ILE A 103 -2.80 -13.70 2.64
N PHE A 104 -3.37 -13.39 3.81
CA PHE A 104 -3.04 -12.14 4.52
C PHE A 104 -1.60 -12.11 5.02
N THR A 105 -1.06 -13.24 5.47
CA THR A 105 0.33 -13.30 5.91
C THR A 105 1.28 -13.03 4.75
N ILE A 106 1.06 -13.65 3.60
CA ILE A 106 1.85 -13.37 2.39
C ILE A 106 1.69 -11.92 1.96
N ALA A 107 0.47 -11.38 1.97
CA ALA A 107 0.23 -10.01 1.55
C ALA A 107 1.01 -9.01 2.43
N ILE A 108 1.05 -9.22 3.75
CA ILE A 108 1.85 -8.39 4.66
C ILE A 108 3.34 -8.56 4.42
N LEU A 109 3.82 -9.79 4.22
CA LEU A 109 5.24 -9.99 3.91
C LEU A 109 5.61 -9.34 2.58
N ALA A 110 4.69 -9.32 1.62
CA ALA A 110 4.88 -8.69 0.33
C ALA A 110 4.90 -7.16 0.41
N THR A 111 4.22 -6.52 1.38
CA THR A 111 4.26 -5.04 1.56
C THR A 111 5.61 -4.54 2.06
N VAL A 112 6.43 -5.41 2.68
CA VAL A 112 7.79 -5.06 3.09
C VAL A 112 8.69 -4.79 1.88
N ILE A 113 8.46 -5.48 0.75
CA ILE A 113 9.32 -5.38 -0.43
C ILE A 113 9.27 -3.97 -1.05
N PRO A 114 8.10 -3.40 -1.41
CA PRO A 114 8.00 -2.01 -1.88
C PRO A 114 8.59 -1.01 -0.89
N SER A 115 8.35 -1.17 0.41
CA SER A 115 8.92 -0.24 1.42
C SER A 115 10.45 -0.25 1.44
N ILE A 116 11.09 -1.38 1.16
CA ILE A 116 12.55 -1.46 1.01
C ILE A 116 13.00 -0.78 -0.29
N PHE A 117 12.25 -0.95 -1.39
CA PHE A 117 12.54 -0.29 -2.67
C PHE A 117 12.41 1.23 -2.57
N ASP A 118 11.34 1.74 -1.98
CA ASP A 118 11.16 3.16 -1.63
C ASP A 118 12.36 3.70 -0.85
N LEU A 119 12.78 2.99 0.20
CA LEU A 119 13.94 3.38 1.02
C LEU A 119 15.23 3.38 0.20
N ALA A 120 15.45 2.37 -0.63
CA ALA A 120 16.62 2.24 -1.48
C ALA A 120 16.69 3.36 -2.53
N LEU A 121 15.54 3.76 -3.09
CA LEU A 121 15.41 4.84 -4.05
C LEU A 121 15.71 6.20 -3.38
N VAL A 122 15.11 6.47 -2.22
CA VAL A 122 15.34 7.70 -1.45
C VAL A 122 16.80 7.82 -0.98
N LYS A 123 17.42 6.70 -0.55
CA LYS A 123 18.83 6.65 -0.14
C LYS A 123 19.81 6.61 -1.31
N ARG A 124 19.32 6.59 -2.55
CA ARG A 124 20.12 6.49 -3.78
C ARG A 124 21.09 5.31 -3.77
N TRP A 125 20.72 4.18 -3.15
CA TRP A 125 21.48 2.93 -3.29
C TRP A 125 21.57 2.47 -4.74
N ASN A 126 20.65 2.95 -5.57
CA ASN A 126 20.69 2.85 -7.02
C ASN A 126 22.06 3.21 -7.65
N LEU A 127 22.70 4.29 -7.16
CA LEU A 127 23.97 4.76 -7.71
C LEU A 127 25.15 3.84 -7.38
N VAL A 128 25.09 3.16 -6.23
CA VAL A 128 26.13 2.19 -5.82
C VAL A 128 26.00 0.91 -6.65
N LEU A 129 24.78 0.53 -7.01
CA LEU A 129 24.45 -0.66 -7.80
C LEU A 129 24.55 -0.43 -9.32
N HIS A 130 24.90 0.77 -9.79
CA HIS A 130 24.95 1.15 -11.21
C HIS A 130 23.64 0.88 -12.00
N ILE A 131 22.49 0.84 -11.31
CA ILE A 131 21.19 0.66 -11.95
C ILE A 131 20.68 2.05 -12.41
N PRO A 132 20.05 2.19 -13.58
CA PRO A 132 19.47 3.47 -14.00
C PRO A 132 18.25 3.81 -13.13
N ASP A 133 18.15 5.05 -12.65
CA ASP A 133 17.10 5.50 -11.72
C ASP A 133 15.68 5.20 -12.26
N ILE A 134 15.50 5.24 -13.58
CA ILE A 134 14.23 4.93 -14.25
C ILE A 134 13.84 3.47 -14.08
N ALA A 135 14.78 2.53 -14.19
CA ALA A 135 14.47 1.10 -14.06
C ALA A 135 14.08 0.74 -12.62
N MET A 136 14.74 1.35 -11.63
CA MET A 136 14.36 1.18 -10.23
C MET A 136 12.95 1.75 -9.96
N ALA A 137 12.64 2.93 -10.50
CA ALA A 137 11.32 3.55 -10.34
C ALA A 137 10.21 2.74 -11.02
N ILE A 138 10.45 2.20 -12.22
CA ILE A 138 9.50 1.32 -12.91
C ILE A 138 9.26 0.03 -12.09
N GLY A 139 10.34 -0.55 -11.57
CA GLY A 139 10.27 -1.76 -10.76
C GLY A 139 9.45 -1.53 -9.49
N ASP A 140 9.79 -0.50 -8.73
CA ASP A 140 9.11 -0.12 -7.50
C ASP A 140 7.60 0.10 -7.72
N GLU A 141 7.23 0.94 -8.70
CA GLU A 141 5.83 1.21 -9.03
C GLU A 141 5.08 -0.07 -9.44
N SER A 142 5.73 -0.96 -10.20
CA SER A 142 5.15 -2.24 -10.61
C SER A 142 4.92 -3.19 -9.43
N PHE A 143 5.90 -3.30 -8.52
CA PHE A 143 5.78 -4.14 -7.31
C PHE A 143 4.75 -3.58 -6.34
N GLN A 144 4.76 -2.27 -6.10
CA GLN A 144 3.79 -1.60 -5.23
C GLN A 144 2.35 -1.85 -5.71
N ASN A 145 2.09 -1.65 -7.00
CA ASN A 145 0.78 -1.92 -7.59
C ASN A 145 0.37 -3.39 -7.49
N CYS A 146 1.30 -4.31 -7.77
CA CYS A 146 1.05 -5.75 -7.60
C CYS A 146 0.62 -6.10 -6.17
N VAL A 147 1.35 -5.61 -5.17
CA VAL A 147 1.10 -5.89 -3.75
C VAL A 147 -0.19 -5.26 -3.26
N ILE A 148 -0.48 -4.00 -3.62
CA ILE A 148 -1.74 -3.34 -3.29
C ILE A 148 -2.93 -4.16 -3.80
N ARG A 149 -2.82 -4.71 -5.02
CA ARG A 149 -3.88 -5.51 -5.61
C ARG A 149 -4.07 -6.84 -4.89
N LEU A 150 -2.97 -7.49 -4.51
CA LEU A 150 -2.98 -8.73 -3.72
C LEU A 150 -3.66 -8.55 -2.35
N PHE A 151 -3.52 -7.38 -1.71
CA PHE A 151 -4.16 -7.09 -0.43
C PHE A 151 -5.64 -6.68 -0.57
N ARG A 152 -5.99 -5.83 -1.54
CA ARG A 152 -7.35 -5.29 -1.67
C ARG A 152 -8.38 -6.34 -2.13
N MET A 153 -7.97 -7.29 -2.95
CA MET A 153 -8.84 -8.38 -3.46
C MET A 153 -9.47 -9.25 -2.35
N PRO A 154 -8.70 -9.88 -1.44
CA PRO A 154 -9.27 -10.72 -0.40
C PRO A 154 -10.11 -9.94 0.61
N VAL A 155 -9.74 -8.67 0.85
CA VAL A 155 -10.53 -7.76 1.71
C VAL A 155 -11.91 -7.53 1.13
N ALA A 156 -12.01 -7.23 -0.18
CA ALA A 156 -13.29 -7.04 -0.84
C ALA A 156 -14.15 -8.32 -0.79
N VAL A 157 -13.54 -9.49 -1.03
CA VAL A 157 -14.25 -10.79 -0.96
C VAL A 157 -14.75 -11.07 0.46
N LEU A 158 -13.97 -10.75 1.50
CA LEU A 158 -14.40 -10.90 2.88
C LEU A 158 -15.52 -9.94 3.26
N ALA A 159 -15.48 -8.69 2.78
CA ALA A 159 -16.56 -7.74 2.98
C ALA A 159 -17.87 -8.25 2.36
N MET A 160 -17.82 -8.79 1.13
CA MET A 160 -19.01 -9.39 0.49
C MET A 160 -19.54 -10.59 1.26
N LYS A 161 -18.67 -11.46 1.79
CA LYS A 161 -19.08 -12.61 2.62
C LYS A 161 -19.66 -12.20 3.98
N ALA A 162 -19.36 -10.98 4.43
CA ALA A 162 -19.83 -10.44 5.70
C ALA A 162 -21.22 -9.80 5.59
N CYS A 163 -21.60 -9.34 4.40
CA CYS A 163 -22.96 -8.87 4.15
C CYS A 163 -23.96 -10.04 4.32
N PRO A 164 -25.05 -9.86 5.09
CA PRO A 164 -26.06 -10.89 5.23
C PRO A 164 -26.66 -11.24 3.87
N LYS A 165 -26.86 -12.54 3.62
CA LYS A 165 -27.42 -13.04 2.35
C LYS A 165 -28.82 -12.44 2.15
N GLY A 166 -29.04 -11.76 1.02
CA GLY A 166 -30.34 -11.15 0.68
C GLY A 166 -30.42 -9.62 0.77
N THR A 167 -29.28 -8.92 0.80
CA THR A 167 -29.22 -7.44 0.68
C THR A 167 -28.57 -6.99 -0.63
N GLU A 168 -28.58 -7.85 -1.65
CA GLU A 168 -28.11 -7.55 -3.01
C GLU A 168 -29.10 -6.69 -3.80
#